data_AF-A0A662BN10-F1
#
_entry.id   AF-A0A662BN10-F1
#
_cell.length_a   1.000
_cell.length_b   1.000
_cell.length_c   1.000
_cell.angle_alpha   90.00
_cell.angle_beta   90.00
_cell.angle_gamma   90.00
#
_symmetry.space_group_name_H-M   'P 1'
#
loop_
_entity.id
_entity.type
_entity.pdbx_description
1 polymer ?
#
loop_
_entity_poly.entity_id
_entity_poly.type
_entity_poly.pdbx_seq_one_letter_code
_entity_poly.pdbx_strand_id
1 'polypeptide(L)'
;GAGFGFGFGNFLQVLGNVLEIDFNMWNVMEYSIGFFGGSGMAYGVFSSVWPKDDAVPEKWVNRVSMFLVAVFIPLIVFRESLTREHFMKRLGDIPNLESIATISTWFVVIVLLAMIISIFVKLKRPAYNKSDVMFFFFIYLIVYTLLSYSITGLFAGKTELNHHLYVINIVVIYFLVRKNYPAVFSNITDKLETKPWAVYLIGIILFLAILSLIAINIHGELGGSHNRFPVN
;
A
#
# COMPACT_ATOMS: atom_id res chain seq x y z
N GLY A 1 5.21 12.34 6.73
CA GLY A 1 4.12 11.50 6.19
C GLY A 1 4.13 10.12 6.81
N ALA A 2 4.93 9.20 6.27
CA ALA A 2 4.90 7.77 6.64
C ALA A 2 5.11 7.50 8.14
N GLY A 3 6.07 8.16 8.80
CA GLY A 3 6.29 8.00 10.25
C GLY A 3 5.09 8.39 11.12
N PHE A 4 4.37 9.46 10.73
CA PHE A 4 3.10 9.83 11.38
C PHE A 4 2.03 8.77 11.12
N GLY A 5 1.87 8.34 9.87
CA GLY A 5 0.90 7.30 9.51
C GLY A 5 1.14 5.97 10.25
N PHE A 6 2.41 5.62 10.49
CA PHE A 6 2.78 4.48 11.32
C PHE A 6 2.35 4.67 12.78
N GLY A 7 2.75 5.78 13.42
CA GLY A 7 2.42 6.03 14.83
C GLY A 7 0.92 6.14 15.08
N PHE A 8 0.23 6.93 14.25
CA PHE A 8 -1.23 7.10 14.31
C PHE A 8 -1.98 5.80 13.97
N GLY A 9 -1.56 5.09 12.93
CA GLY A 9 -2.15 3.80 12.55
C GLY A 9 -2.03 2.75 13.65
N ASN A 10 -0.89 2.71 14.34
CA ASN A 10 -0.65 1.78 15.44
C ASN A 10 -1.53 2.13 16.66
N PHE A 11 -1.73 3.43 16.93
CA PHE A 11 -2.72 3.87 17.92
C PHE A 11 -4.14 3.39 17.58
N LEU A 12 -4.59 3.58 16.33
CA LEU A 12 -5.90 3.10 15.88
C LEU A 12 -6.02 1.57 15.98
N GLN A 13 -4.94 0.86 15.69
CA GLN A 13 -4.91 -0.60 15.80
C GLN A 13 -5.13 -1.04 17.26
N VAL A 14 -4.38 -0.46 18.21
CA VAL A 14 -4.54 -0.77 19.64
C VAL A 14 -5.96 -0.41 20.11
N LEU A 15 -6.43 0.79 19.78
CA LEU A 15 -7.76 1.24 20.17
C LEU A 15 -8.86 0.33 19.61
N GLY A 16 -8.78 -0.02 18.33
CA GLY A 16 -9.75 -0.89 17.67
C GLY A 16 -9.80 -2.30 18.26
N ASN A 17 -8.63 -2.85 18.60
CA ASN A 17 -8.53 -4.15 19.27
C ASN A 17 -9.13 -4.11 20.70
N VAL A 18 -8.86 -3.05 21.47
CA VAL A 18 -9.40 -2.88 22.83
C VAL A 18 -10.92 -2.67 22.80
N LEU A 19 -11.42 -2.01 21.77
CA LEU A 19 -12.86 -1.85 21.54
C LEU A 19 -13.52 -3.10 20.93
N GLU A 20 -12.77 -4.19 20.75
CA GLU A 20 -13.23 -5.47 20.17
C GLU A 20 -13.96 -5.29 18.84
N ILE A 21 -13.52 -4.32 18.02
CA ILE A 21 -14.09 -4.12 16.71
C ILE A 21 -13.64 -5.28 15.83
N ASP A 22 -14.60 -6.08 15.37
CA ASP A 22 -14.39 -7.22 14.46
C ASP A 22 -14.05 -6.75 13.04
N PHE A 23 -12.88 -6.14 12.92
CA PHE A 23 -12.32 -5.62 11.69
C PHE A 23 -10.81 -5.84 11.70
N ASN A 24 -10.21 -5.98 10.51
CA ASN A 24 -8.78 -6.17 10.42
C ASN A 24 -8.03 -4.85 10.73
N MET A 25 -7.74 -4.64 12.01
CA MET A 25 -7.07 -3.44 12.51
C MET A 25 -5.61 -3.32 12.06
N TRP A 26 -4.98 -4.43 11.69
CA TRP A 26 -3.69 -4.41 11.03
C TRP A 26 -3.77 -3.70 9.67
N ASN A 27 -4.78 -4.02 8.86
CA ASN A 27 -5.02 -3.31 7.60
C ASN A 27 -5.25 -1.82 7.84
N VAL A 28 -6.00 -1.42 8.89
CA VAL A 28 -6.21 0.01 9.20
C VAL A 28 -4.88 0.74 9.46
N MET A 29 -3.96 0.10 10.19
CA MET A 29 -2.61 0.65 10.39
C MET A 29 -1.87 0.80 9.05
N GLU A 30 -1.86 -0.24 8.20
CA GLU A 30 -1.18 -0.20 6.90
C GLU A 30 -1.76 0.88 5.97
N TYR A 31 -3.09 1.01 5.93
CA TYR A 31 -3.78 2.05 5.17
C TYR A 31 -3.43 3.45 5.68
N SER A 32 -3.26 3.62 7.00
CA SER A 32 -2.81 4.89 7.58
C SER A 32 -1.40 5.26 7.08
N ILE A 33 -0.46 4.31 7.08
CA ILE A 33 0.89 4.52 6.53
C ILE A 33 0.81 4.94 5.06
N GLY A 34 0.03 4.22 4.25
CA GLY A 34 -0.16 4.51 2.83
C GLY A 34 -0.76 5.90 2.58
N PHE A 35 -1.82 6.25 3.32
CA PHE A 35 -2.52 7.53 3.16
C PHE A 35 -1.64 8.73 3.55
N PHE A 36 -1.05 8.72 4.75
CA PHE A 36 -0.23 9.84 5.23
C PHE A 36 1.16 9.88 4.56
N GLY A 37 1.71 8.72 4.19
CA GLY A 37 2.92 8.60 3.38
C GLY A 37 2.70 9.17 1.97
N GLY A 38 1.65 8.69 1.29
CA GLY A 38 1.26 9.14 -0.04
C GLY A 38 0.93 10.63 -0.08
N SER A 39 0.18 11.14 0.90
CA SER A 39 -0.12 12.57 1.02
C SER A 39 1.15 13.41 1.19
N GLY A 40 2.11 12.93 1.98
CA GLY A 40 3.40 13.59 2.14
C GLY A 40 4.21 13.63 0.84
N MET A 41 4.24 12.53 0.07
CA MET A 41 4.87 12.50 -1.25
C MET A 41 4.15 13.43 -2.24
N ALA A 42 2.81 13.41 -2.26
CA ALA A 42 2.01 14.28 -3.11
C ALA A 42 2.26 15.77 -2.80
N TYR A 43 2.33 16.12 -1.51
CA TYR A 43 2.72 17.47 -1.09
C TYR A 43 4.10 17.84 -1.65
N GLY A 44 5.11 16.96 -1.50
CA GLY A 44 6.45 17.20 -2.04
C GLY A 44 6.44 17.40 -3.56
N VAL A 45 5.72 16.56 -4.30
CA VAL A 45 5.61 16.64 -5.76
C VAL A 45 4.94 17.95 -6.20
N PHE A 46 3.87 18.37 -5.52
CA PHE A 46 3.07 19.53 -5.94
C PHE A 46 3.57 20.87 -5.41
N SER A 47 4.46 20.89 -4.41
CA SER A 47 4.99 22.13 -3.82
C SER A 47 6.44 22.46 -4.21
N SER A 48 7.18 21.50 -4.78
CA SER A 48 8.60 21.66 -5.13
C SER A 48 8.78 21.97 -6.61
N VAL A 49 9.78 22.79 -6.95
CA VAL A 49 10.26 22.87 -8.33
C VAL A 49 11.06 21.61 -8.62
N TRP A 50 10.70 20.91 -9.69
CA TRP A 50 11.46 19.76 -10.14
C TRP A 50 12.59 20.21 -11.05
N PRO A 51 13.82 19.69 -10.88
CA PRO A 51 14.89 19.95 -11.81
C PRO A 51 14.43 19.51 -13.21
N LYS A 52 14.73 20.33 -14.22
CA LYS A 52 14.49 19.93 -15.60
C LYS A 52 15.52 18.88 -15.95
N ASP A 53 15.08 17.67 -16.27
CA ASP A 53 15.97 16.63 -16.78
C ASP A 53 16.49 17.06 -18.15
N ASP A 54 17.76 17.47 -18.20
CA ASP A 54 18.43 17.87 -19.44
C ASP A 54 18.83 16.66 -20.31
N ALA A 55 18.82 15.44 -19.74
CA ALA A 55 19.20 14.21 -20.43
C ALA A 55 18.05 13.20 -20.48
N VAL A 56 17.63 12.84 -21.69
CA VAL A 56 16.68 11.73 -21.89
C VAL A 56 17.39 10.42 -21.50
N PRO A 57 16.83 9.61 -20.57
CA PRO A 57 17.46 8.37 -20.16
C PRO A 57 17.62 7.42 -21.35
N GLU A 58 18.73 6.66 -21.36
CA GLU A 58 19.01 5.71 -22.43
C GLU A 58 17.91 4.64 -22.52
N LYS A 59 17.61 4.18 -23.74
CA LYS A 59 16.51 3.24 -24.00
C LYS A 59 16.65 1.92 -23.22
N TRP A 60 17.86 1.45 -22.96
CA TRP A 60 18.09 0.22 -22.20
C TRP A 60 17.80 0.43 -20.71
N VAL A 61 18.15 1.58 -20.14
CA VAL A 61 17.86 1.93 -18.73
C VAL A 61 16.36 1.89 -18.51
N ASN A 62 15.58 2.54 -19.38
CA ASN A 62 14.13 2.54 -19.26
C ASN A 62 13.51 1.13 -19.38
N ARG A 63 14.06 0.28 -20.26
CA ARG A 63 13.61 -1.12 -20.41
C ARG A 63 13.92 -1.96 -19.17
N VAL A 64 15.12 -1.80 -18.58
CA VAL A 64 15.51 -2.50 -17.36
C VAL A 64 14.65 -2.03 -16.19
N SER A 65 14.44 -0.72 -16.02
CA SER A 65 13.54 -0.18 -15.00
C SER A 65 12.12 -0.73 -15.15
N MET A 66 11.59 -0.75 -16.38
CA MET A 66 10.28 -1.35 -16.64
C MET A 66 10.24 -2.84 -16.29
N PHE A 67 11.29 -3.61 -16.62
CA PHE A 67 11.37 -5.02 -16.24
C PHE A 67 11.41 -5.20 -14.71
N LEU A 68 12.23 -4.41 -14.00
CA LEU A 68 12.35 -4.50 -12.55
C LEU A 68 11.00 -4.22 -11.87
N VAL A 69 10.31 -3.16 -12.31
CA VAL A 69 9.04 -2.77 -11.71
C VAL A 69 7.90 -3.72 -12.13
N ALA A 70 7.77 -4.02 -13.42
CA ALA A 70 6.68 -4.82 -14.01
C ALA A 70 6.77 -6.32 -13.77
N VAL A 71 7.97 -6.85 -13.62
CA VAL A 71 8.21 -8.30 -13.58
C VAL A 71 8.87 -8.70 -12.28
N PHE A 72 10.05 -8.14 -11.98
CA PHE A 72 10.87 -8.62 -10.87
C PHE A 72 10.21 -8.41 -9.50
N ILE A 73 9.71 -7.21 -9.21
CA ILE A 73 9.05 -6.90 -7.93
C ILE A 73 7.78 -7.76 -7.74
N PRO A 74 6.82 -7.81 -8.69
CA PRO A 74 5.64 -8.66 -8.56
C PRO A 74 5.96 -10.15 -8.40
N LEU A 75 7.02 -10.66 -9.05
CA LEU A 75 7.45 -12.04 -8.89
C LEU A 75 7.99 -12.34 -7.49
N ILE A 76 8.73 -11.41 -6.88
CA ILE A 76 9.16 -11.55 -5.48
C ILE A 76 7.94 -11.56 -4.56
N VAL A 77 7.03 -10.60 -4.73
CA VAL A 77 5.80 -10.53 -3.93
C VAL A 77 4.99 -11.82 -4.07
N PHE A 78 4.85 -12.34 -5.28
CA PHE A 78 4.19 -13.61 -5.58
C PHE A 78 4.82 -14.78 -4.82
N ARG A 79 6.15 -14.92 -4.90
CA ARG A 79 6.89 -15.99 -4.24
C ARG A 79 6.69 -15.95 -2.72
N GLU A 80 6.82 -14.77 -2.12
CA GLU A 80 6.64 -14.60 -0.67
C GLU A 80 5.19 -14.78 -0.24
N SER A 81 4.22 -14.45 -1.10
CA SER A 81 2.80 -14.49 -0.73
C SER A 81 2.15 -15.88 -0.85
N LEU A 82 2.68 -16.76 -1.71
CA LEU A 82 2.08 -18.07 -2.02
C LEU A 82 2.82 -19.26 -1.42
N THR A 83 3.65 -19.05 -0.40
CA THR A 83 4.29 -20.16 0.30
C THR A 83 3.23 -21.04 0.96
N ARG A 84 3.43 -22.37 0.92
CA ARG A 84 2.49 -23.36 1.47
C ARG A 84 2.19 -23.12 2.94
N GLU A 85 3.19 -22.67 3.70
CA GLU A 85 3.07 -22.31 5.11
C GLU A 85 2.07 -21.16 5.33
N HIS A 86 2.05 -20.15 4.46
CA HIS A 86 1.08 -19.07 4.55
C HIS A 86 -0.34 -19.52 4.22
N PHE A 87 -0.52 -20.42 3.25
CA PHE A 87 -1.83 -21.01 2.96
C PHE A 87 -2.35 -21.85 4.12
N MET A 88 -1.52 -22.71 4.72
CA MET A 88 -1.89 -23.50 5.90
C MET A 88 -2.26 -22.59 7.08
N LYS A 89 -1.47 -21.55 7.34
CA LYS A 89 -1.72 -20.61 8.44
C LYS A 89 -2.99 -19.76 8.24
N ARG A 90 -3.32 -19.39 6.99
CA ARG A 90 -4.46 -18.51 6.68
C ARG A 90 -5.78 -19.27 6.50
N LEU A 91 -5.74 -20.42 5.84
CA LEU A 91 -6.96 -21.16 5.51
C LEU A 91 -7.35 -22.20 6.58
N GLY A 92 -6.40 -22.62 7.41
CA GLY A 92 -6.58 -23.69 8.40
C GLY A 92 -6.64 -25.07 7.74
N ASP A 93 -7.06 -26.08 8.48
CA ASP A 93 -7.29 -27.43 7.96
C ASP A 93 -8.59 -27.47 7.14
N ILE A 94 -8.48 -27.07 5.88
CA ILE A 94 -9.53 -27.25 4.88
C ILE A 94 -9.30 -28.53 4.07
N PRO A 95 -10.36 -29.28 3.74
CA PRO A 95 -10.24 -30.40 2.81
C PRO A 95 -9.76 -29.89 1.45
N ASN A 96 -8.86 -30.64 0.80
CA ASN A 96 -8.29 -30.33 -0.53
C ASN A 96 -7.43 -29.06 -0.60
N LEU A 97 -6.70 -28.72 0.48
CA LEU A 97 -5.78 -27.59 0.52
C LEU A 97 -4.80 -27.55 -0.67
N GLU A 98 -4.28 -28.70 -1.09
CA GLU A 98 -3.33 -28.81 -2.19
C GLU A 98 -3.95 -28.40 -3.54
N SER A 99 -5.17 -28.87 -3.82
CA SER A 99 -5.92 -28.47 -5.02
C SER A 99 -6.23 -26.98 -5.02
N ILE A 100 -6.64 -26.43 -3.88
CA ILE A 100 -6.95 -25.00 -3.73
C ILE A 100 -5.69 -24.16 -3.93
N ALA A 101 -4.58 -24.52 -3.27
CA ALA A 101 -3.30 -23.83 -3.44
C ALA A 101 -2.82 -23.86 -4.89
N THR A 102 -2.97 -25.00 -5.57
CA THR A 102 -2.60 -25.16 -6.99
C THR A 102 -3.45 -24.26 -7.89
N ILE A 103 -4.77 -24.24 -7.71
CA ILE A 103 -5.68 -23.39 -8.48
C ILE A 103 -5.38 -21.91 -8.23
N SER A 104 -5.23 -21.51 -6.97
CA SER A 104 -4.84 -20.13 -6.62
C SER A 104 -3.51 -19.72 -7.27
N THR A 105 -2.52 -20.61 -7.26
CA THR A 105 -1.21 -20.36 -7.87
C THR A 105 -1.34 -20.15 -9.37
N TRP A 106 -2.02 -21.05 -10.08
CA TRP A 106 -2.22 -20.91 -11.54
C TRP A 106 -3.01 -19.67 -11.91
N PHE A 107 -4.07 -19.36 -11.15
CA PHE A 107 -4.83 -18.14 -11.34
C PHE A 107 -3.94 -16.90 -11.23
N VAL A 108 -3.13 -16.82 -10.18
CA VAL A 108 -2.22 -15.69 -9.98
C VAL A 108 -1.15 -15.61 -11.07
N VAL A 109 -0.59 -16.75 -11.51
CA VAL A 109 0.37 -16.79 -12.64
C VAL A 109 -0.27 -16.22 -13.91
N ILE A 110 -1.49 -16.62 -14.24
CA ILE A 110 -2.21 -16.12 -15.42
C ILE A 110 -2.46 -14.62 -15.31
N VAL A 111 -2.91 -14.14 -14.14
CA VAL A 111 -3.15 -12.71 -13.89
C VAL A 111 -1.86 -11.89 -14.01
N LEU A 112 -0.74 -12.38 -13.46
CA LEU A 112 0.57 -11.72 -13.58
C LEU A 112 1.07 -11.69 -15.02
N LEU A 113 0.95 -12.79 -15.76
CA LEU A 113 1.32 -12.82 -17.18
C LEU A 113 0.46 -11.84 -17.99
N ALA A 114 -0.85 -11.79 -17.74
CA ALA A 114 -1.74 -10.84 -18.39
C ALA A 114 -1.35 -9.39 -18.08
N MET A 115 -1.00 -9.08 -16.83
CA MET A 115 -0.49 -7.76 -16.43
C MET A 115 0.78 -7.40 -17.19
N ILE A 116 1.78 -8.29 -17.18
CA ILE A 116 3.08 -8.08 -17.84
C ILE A 116 2.86 -7.82 -19.32
N ILE A 117 2.14 -8.70 -20.02
CA ILE A 117 1.87 -8.55 -21.46
C ILE A 117 1.18 -7.21 -21.73
N SER A 118 0.17 -6.86 -20.92
CA SER A 118 -0.61 -5.63 -21.11
C SER A 118 0.24 -4.37 -20.90
N ILE A 119 1.09 -4.33 -19.87
CA ILE A 119 2.04 -3.24 -19.61
C ILE A 119 3.03 -3.13 -20.76
N PHE A 120 3.67 -4.24 -21.13
CA PHE A 120 4.68 -4.24 -22.20
C PHE A 120 4.08 -3.92 -23.56
N VAL A 121 2.80 -4.18 -23.83
CA VAL A 121 2.14 -3.77 -25.07
C VAL A 121 1.78 -2.29 -25.05
N LYS A 122 1.23 -1.80 -23.94
CA LYS A 122 0.75 -0.42 -23.83
C LYS A 122 1.90 0.59 -23.75
N LEU A 123 2.95 0.26 -22.99
CA LEU A 123 4.06 1.16 -22.66
C LEU A 123 5.30 0.99 -23.55
N LYS A 124 5.17 0.42 -24.77
CA LYS A 124 6.29 0.33 -25.73
C LYS A 124 6.79 1.69 -26.22
N ARG A 125 5.96 2.73 -26.10
CA ARG A 125 6.24 4.06 -26.62
C ARG A 125 7.23 4.78 -25.69
N PRO A 126 8.15 5.59 -26.24
CA PRO A 126 9.16 6.30 -25.45
C PRO A 126 8.60 7.46 -24.63
N ALA A 127 7.43 8.00 -25.02
CA ALA A 127 6.74 9.07 -24.30
C ALA A 127 5.43 8.52 -23.71
N TYR A 128 5.20 8.81 -22.42
CA TYR A 128 4.02 8.38 -21.68
C TYR A 128 3.08 9.55 -21.47
N ASN A 129 1.81 9.34 -21.79
CA ASN A 129 0.76 10.31 -21.52
C ASN A 129 0.08 10.01 -20.17
N LYS A 130 -0.73 10.94 -19.66
CA LYS A 130 -1.56 10.72 -18.46
C LYS A 130 -2.32 9.38 -18.52
N SER A 131 -2.91 9.06 -19.67
CA SER A 131 -3.64 7.80 -19.87
C SER A 131 -2.78 6.55 -19.64
N ASP A 132 -1.50 6.59 -20.03
CA ASP A 132 -0.57 5.48 -19.87
C ASP A 132 -0.18 5.28 -18.41
N VAL A 133 0.04 6.39 -17.68
CA VAL A 133 0.27 6.37 -16.22
C VAL A 133 -0.95 5.87 -15.47
N MET A 134 -2.15 6.33 -15.84
CA MET A 134 -3.42 5.87 -15.26
C MET A 134 -3.64 4.38 -15.50
N PHE A 135 -3.36 3.90 -16.72
CA PHE A 135 -3.43 2.49 -17.05
C PHE A 135 -2.47 1.65 -16.21
N PHE A 136 -1.21 2.08 -16.13
CA PHE A 136 -0.20 1.41 -15.32
C PHE A 136 -0.60 1.35 -13.84
N PHE A 137 -1.06 2.46 -13.28
CA PHE A 137 -1.52 2.51 -11.89
C PHE A 137 -2.70 1.56 -11.62
N PHE A 138 -3.73 1.58 -12.48
CA PHE A 138 -4.92 0.75 -12.25
C PHE A 138 -4.69 -0.72 -12.51
N ILE A 139 -3.89 -1.09 -13.51
CA ILE A 139 -3.64 -2.51 -13.77
C ILE A 139 -2.91 -3.16 -12.58
N TYR A 140 -1.96 -2.44 -11.98
CA TYR A 140 -1.33 -2.88 -10.73
C TYR A 140 -2.34 -3.02 -9.60
N LEU A 141 -3.15 -1.99 -9.36
CA LEU A 141 -4.07 -1.97 -8.23
C LEU A 141 -5.11 -3.10 -8.33
N ILE A 142 -5.61 -3.36 -9.54
CA ILE A 142 -6.50 -4.49 -9.84
C ILE A 142 -5.79 -5.82 -9.60
N VAL A 143 -4.59 -6.01 -10.16
CA VAL A 143 -3.84 -7.26 -10.03
C VAL A 143 -3.54 -7.56 -8.57
N TYR A 144 -3.01 -6.60 -7.81
CA TYR A 144 -2.73 -6.79 -6.39
C TYR A 144 -4.00 -7.09 -5.57
N THR A 145 -5.13 -6.50 -5.94
CA THR A 145 -6.42 -6.82 -5.32
C THR A 145 -6.83 -8.27 -5.63
N LEU A 146 -6.72 -8.71 -6.89
CA LEU A 146 -6.99 -10.10 -7.29
C LEU A 146 -6.05 -11.11 -6.60
N LEU A 147 -4.77 -10.76 -6.45
CA LEU A 147 -3.81 -11.56 -5.68
C LEU A 147 -4.27 -11.68 -4.23
N SER A 148 -4.66 -10.57 -3.60
CA SER A 148 -5.18 -10.57 -2.22
C SER A 148 -6.39 -11.50 -2.05
N TYR A 149 -7.38 -11.41 -2.95
CA TYR A 149 -8.52 -12.35 -2.96
C TYR A 149 -8.07 -13.82 -3.09
N SER A 150 -7.11 -14.08 -3.98
CA SER A 150 -6.63 -15.44 -4.25
C SER A 150 -5.92 -16.06 -3.05
N ILE A 151 -5.13 -15.26 -2.32
CA ILE A 151 -4.37 -15.73 -1.16
C ILE A 151 -5.26 -15.87 0.07
N THR A 152 -6.25 -14.99 0.26
CA THR A 152 -7.14 -15.02 1.43
C THR A 152 -8.23 -16.11 1.33
N GLY A 153 -8.33 -16.81 0.20
CA GLY A 153 -9.17 -18.00 0.09
C GLY A 153 -10.45 -17.81 -0.70
N LEU A 154 -10.46 -16.94 -1.71
CA LEU A 154 -11.54 -16.86 -2.71
C LEU A 154 -11.93 -18.25 -3.22
N PHE A 155 -10.93 -19.09 -3.53
CA PHE A 155 -11.13 -20.46 -4.01
C PHE A 155 -11.48 -21.48 -2.91
N ALA A 156 -11.35 -21.10 -1.64
CA ALA A 156 -11.81 -21.87 -0.48
C ALA A 156 -13.19 -21.42 0.01
N GLY A 157 -13.86 -20.49 -0.70
CA GLY A 157 -15.16 -19.94 -0.31
C GLY A 157 -15.12 -18.98 0.89
N LYS A 158 -13.93 -18.52 1.30
CA LYS A 158 -13.75 -17.54 2.37
C LYS A 158 -13.51 -16.16 1.76
N THR A 159 -14.40 -15.22 2.04
CA THR A 159 -14.24 -13.81 1.64
C THR A 159 -14.52 -12.91 2.84
N GLU A 160 -13.52 -12.14 3.26
CA GLU A 160 -13.72 -11.14 4.30
C GLU A 160 -14.27 -9.85 3.70
N LEU A 161 -15.05 -9.10 4.50
CA LEU A 161 -15.59 -7.79 4.12
C LEU A 161 -14.48 -6.81 3.68
N ASN A 162 -13.29 -6.94 4.26
CA ASN A 162 -12.11 -6.14 3.97
C ASN A 162 -11.75 -6.12 2.48
N HIS A 163 -11.89 -7.26 1.79
CA HIS A 163 -11.51 -7.38 0.38
C HIS A 163 -12.49 -6.65 -0.53
N HIS A 164 -13.77 -6.56 -0.14
CA HIS A 164 -14.76 -5.76 -0.86
C HIS A 164 -14.45 -4.26 -0.75
N LEU A 165 -13.90 -3.81 0.37
CA LEU A 165 -13.42 -2.43 0.52
C LEU A 165 -12.26 -2.11 -0.43
N TYR A 166 -11.41 -3.09 -0.80
CA TYR A 166 -10.38 -2.87 -1.82
C TYR A 166 -10.99 -2.56 -3.18
N VAL A 167 -12.06 -3.26 -3.56
CA VAL A 167 -12.79 -3.00 -4.81
C VAL A 167 -13.41 -1.61 -4.78
N ILE A 168 -14.05 -1.24 -3.67
CA ILE A 168 -14.62 0.10 -3.47
C ILE A 168 -13.51 1.16 -3.58
N ASN A 169 -12.33 0.91 -2.99
CA ASN A 169 -11.19 1.82 -3.10
C ASN A 169 -10.76 2.02 -4.56
N ILE A 170 -10.69 0.97 -5.39
CA ILE A 170 -10.39 1.11 -6.82
C ILE A 170 -11.39 2.04 -7.49
N VAL A 171 -12.68 1.81 -7.22
CA VAL A 171 -13.79 2.57 -7.82
C VAL A 171 -13.72 4.04 -7.40
N VAL A 172 -13.55 4.31 -6.10
CA VAL A 172 -13.44 5.67 -5.57
C VAL A 172 -12.23 6.39 -6.18
N ILE A 173 -11.06 5.75 -6.21
CA ILE A 173 -9.85 6.34 -6.81
C ILE A 173 -10.06 6.60 -8.30
N TYR A 174 -10.69 5.70 -9.04
CA TYR A 174 -11.02 5.89 -10.46
C TYR A 174 -11.87 7.14 -10.69
N PHE A 175 -12.92 7.34 -9.89
CA PHE A 175 -13.76 8.53 -10.00
C PHE A 175 -13.03 9.81 -9.59
N LEU A 176 -12.22 9.77 -8.53
CA LEU A 176 -11.47 10.93 -8.05
C LEU A 176 -10.42 11.39 -9.07
N VAL A 177 -9.67 10.46 -9.66
CA VAL A 177 -8.57 10.82 -10.59
C VAL A 177 -9.08 11.20 -11.98
N ARG A 178 -10.29 10.76 -12.36
CA ARG A 178 -10.94 11.19 -13.61
C ARG A 178 -11.25 12.70 -13.61
N LYS A 179 -11.49 13.30 -12.44
CA LYS A 179 -11.69 14.75 -12.34
C LYS A 179 -10.36 15.48 -12.49
N ASN A 180 -10.32 16.44 -13.41
CA ASN A 180 -9.20 17.37 -13.53
C ASN A 180 -9.37 18.47 -12.48
N TYR A 181 -8.89 18.22 -11.26
CA TYR A 181 -8.81 19.25 -10.23
C TYR A 181 -7.62 20.18 -10.53
N PRO A 182 -7.76 21.50 -10.29
CA PRO A 182 -6.60 22.39 -10.28
C PRO A 182 -5.61 21.91 -9.21
N ALA A 183 -4.32 22.11 -9.44
CA ALA A 183 -3.30 21.81 -8.45
C ALA A 183 -3.63 22.56 -7.15
N VAL A 184 -3.73 21.81 -6.05
CA VAL A 184 -4.14 22.34 -4.72
C VAL A 184 -3.12 23.37 -4.21
N PHE A 185 -1.87 23.27 -4.63
CA PHE A 185 -0.79 24.15 -4.24
C PHE A 185 -0.39 25.02 -5.44
N SER A 186 -0.63 26.33 -5.35
CA SER A 186 -0.25 27.32 -6.36
C SER A 186 1.14 27.91 -6.12
N ASN A 187 1.64 27.83 -4.88
CA ASN A 187 2.92 28.38 -4.47
C ASN A 187 3.99 27.29 -4.53
N ILE A 188 4.68 27.21 -5.67
CA ILE A 188 5.83 26.33 -5.85
C ILE A 188 7.05 27.04 -5.23
N THR A 189 7.83 26.34 -4.40
CA THR A 189 9.02 26.90 -3.75
C THR A 189 10.24 26.00 -3.96
N ASP A 190 11.40 26.62 -4.15
CA ASP A 190 12.71 25.96 -4.09
C ASP A 190 13.37 26.07 -2.71
N LYS A 191 12.78 26.86 -1.81
CA LYS A 191 13.34 27.13 -0.50
C LYS A 191 12.63 26.28 0.55
N LEU A 192 13.40 25.46 1.25
CA LEU A 192 12.94 24.75 2.44
C LEU A 192 12.98 25.70 3.64
N GLU A 193 11.82 26.14 4.12
CA GLU A 193 11.73 26.92 5.34
C GLU A 193 11.90 26.02 6.58
N THR A 194 13.13 25.82 7.02
CA THR A 194 13.49 24.86 8.08
C THR A 194 12.77 25.10 9.41
N LYS A 195 12.54 26.36 9.79
CA LYS A 195 11.98 26.74 11.09
C LYS A 195 10.50 26.32 11.24
N PRO A 196 9.56 26.67 10.33
CA PRO A 196 8.19 26.14 10.38
C PRO A 196 8.11 24.61 10.38
N TRP A 197 8.90 23.96 9.53
CA TRP A 197 8.94 22.49 9.44
C TRP A 197 9.42 21.83 10.73
N ALA A 198 10.41 22.41 11.41
CA ALA A 198 10.85 21.94 12.72
C ALA A 198 9.74 22.06 13.77
N VAL A 199 8.99 23.16 13.77
CA VAL A 199 7.83 23.34 14.69
C VAL A 199 6.75 22.30 14.42
N TYR A 200 6.41 22.05 13.15
CA TYR A 200 5.45 20.99 12.79
C TYR A 200 5.94 19.61 13.20
N LEU A 201 7.23 19.32 13.01
CA LEU A 201 7.82 18.05 13.43
C LEU A 201 7.72 17.85 14.94
N ILE A 202 8.07 18.87 15.73
CA ILE A 202 7.95 18.82 17.20
C ILE A 202 6.48 18.63 17.61
N GLY A 203 5.56 19.37 16.98
CA GLY A 203 4.12 19.21 17.23
C GLY A 203 3.62 17.81 16.93
N ILE A 204 4.06 17.20 15.82
CA ILE A 204 3.76 15.81 15.46
C ILE A 204 4.32 14.84 16.50
N ILE A 205 5.57 15.02 16.93
CA ILE A 205 6.20 14.16 17.94
C ILE A 205 5.43 14.23 19.26
N LEU A 206 5.08 15.44 19.73
CA LEU A 206 4.30 15.63 20.95
C LEU A 206 2.91 15.00 20.85
N PHE A 207 2.24 15.17 19.71
CA PHE A 207 0.95 14.54 19.46
C PHE A 207 1.05 13.01 19.50
N LEU A 208 2.03 12.42 18.82
CA LEU A 208 2.26 10.97 18.84
C LEU A 208 2.65 10.47 20.24
N ALA A 209 3.39 11.26 21.02
CA ALA A 209 3.71 10.93 22.40
C ALA A 209 2.45 10.87 23.27
N ILE A 210 1.53 11.82 23.11
CA ILE A 210 0.22 11.81 23.79
C ILE A 210 -0.58 10.56 23.38
N LEU A 211 -0.69 10.27 22.09
CA LEU A 211 -1.39 9.08 21.62
C LEU A 211 -0.75 7.79 22.17
N SER A 212 0.57 7.72 22.20
CA SER A 212 1.29 6.58 22.78
C SER A 212 1.01 6.43 24.27
N LEU A 213 0.98 7.53 25.03
CA LEU A 213 0.63 7.52 26.44
C LEU A 213 -0.80 7.01 26.64
N ILE A 214 -1.75 7.47 25.84
CA ILE A 214 -3.13 6.99 25.87
C ILE A 214 -3.18 5.49 25.54
N ALA A 215 -2.52 5.03 24.47
CA ALA A 215 -2.51 3.63 24.07
C ALA A 215 -1.99 2.69 25.18
N ILE A 216 -0.91 3.08 25.86
CA ILE A 216 -0.32 2.30 26.96
C ILE A 216 -1.26 2.23 28.18
N ASN A 217 -2.11 3.23 28.38
CA ASN A 217 -3.07 3.23 29.50
C ASN A 217 -4.40 2.54 29.15
N ILE A 218 -4.72 2.36 27.86
CA ILE A 218 -5.96 1.72 27.41
C ILE A 218 -5.76 0.23 27.14
N HIS A 219 -4.56 -0.22 26.76
CA HIS A 219 -4.33 -1.65 26.61
C HIS A 219 -4.36 -2.34 28.00
N GLY A 220 -5.18 -3.39 28.16
CA GLY A 220 -4.93 -4.43 29.15
C GLY A 220 -3.80 -5.35 28.66
N GLU A 221 -3.54 -6.46 29.36
CA GLU A 221 -2.65 -7.53 28.89
C GLU A 221 -3.18 -8.15 27.58
N LEU A 222 -2.92 -7.50 26.43
CA LEU A 222 -3.16 -8.08 25.11
C LEU A 222 -2.26 -9.31 24.95
N GLY A 223 -2.85 -10.48 24.73
CA GLY A 223 -2.10 -11.72 24.51
C GLY A 223 -1.04 -11.55 23.41
N GLY A 224 0.24 -11.78 23.75
CA GLY A 224 1.38 -11.56 22.86
C GLY A 224 2.10 -10.21 23.05
N SER A 225 1.66 -9.37 24.01
CA SER A 225 2.41 -8.21 24.45
C SER A 225 3.74 -8.66 25.07
N HIS A 226 4.81 -8.51 24.31
CA HIS A 226 6.12 -8.43 24.96
C HIS A 226 6.16 -7.06 25.62
N ASN A 227 6.45 -7.01 26.93
CA ASN A 227 6.82 -5.77 27.61
C ASN A 227 7.98 -5.14 26.84
N ARG A 228 7.68 -4.23 25.92
CA ARG A 228 8.71 -3.57 25.10
C ARG A 228 9.56 -2.65 25.97
N PHE A 229 8.99 -2.22 27.10
CA PHE A 229 9.67 -1.54 28.19
C PHE A 229 9.18 -2.14 29.50
N PRO A 230 10.06 -2.75 30.31
CA PRO A 230 9.70 -3.13 31.67
C PRO A 230 9.47 -1.84 32.46
N VAL A 231 8.27 -1.69 33.01
CA VAL A 231 7.96 -0.64 33.99
C VAL A 231 8.42 -1.21 35.33
N ASN A 232 9.53 -0.68 35.87
CA ASN A 232 9.92 -0.87 37.27
C ASN A 232 9.13 0.09 38.15
#